data_AF-A0A3B8U222-F1
#
_entry.id   AF-A0A3B8U222-F1
#
_cell.length_a   1.000
_cell.length_b   1.000
_cell.length_c   1.000
_cell.angle_alpha   90.00
_cell.angle_beta   90.00
_cell.angle_gamma   90.00
#
_symmetry.space_group_name_H-M   'P 1'
#
loop_
_entity.id
_entity.type
_entity.pdbx_description
1 polymer ?
#
loop_
_entity_poly.entity_id
_entity_poly.type
_entity_poly.pdbx_seq_one_letter_code
_entity_poly.pdbx_strand_id
1 'polypeptide(L)' 'MIYCVEDDSSIRELMVYTLQASGFEACGFQD' A
#
# COMPACT_ATOMS: atom_id res chain seq x y z
N MET A 1 -10.98 1.73 3.58
CA MET A 1 -10.05 0.59 3.57
C MET A 1 -9.66 0.28 2.14
N ILE A 2 -8.39 0.52 1.79
CA ILE A 2 -7.79 0.28 0.47
C ILE A 2 -6.84 -0.91 0.58
N TYR A 3 -6.93 -1.85 -0.36
CA TYR A 3 -6.09 -3.04 -0.41
C TYR A 3 -5.15 -2.95 -1.61
N CYS A 4 -3.85 -2.97 -1.35
CA CYS A 4 -2.80 -2.87 -2.36
C CYS A 4 -2.17 -4.24 -2.61
N VAL A 5 -2.34 -4.78 -3.82
CA VAL A 5 -1.65 -5.98 -4.30
C VAL A 5 -0.64 -5.54 -5.35
N GLU A 6 0.61 -5.94 -5.16
CA GLU A 6 1.76 -5.56 -5.99
C GLU A 6 2.82 -6.67 -5.90
N ASP A 7 3.60 -6.90 -6.94
CA ASP A 7 4.63 -7.95 -6.97
C ASP A 7 5.96 -7.48 -6.35
N ASP A 8 6.32 -6.20 -6.47
CA ASP A 8 7.51 -5.63 -5.82
C ASP A 8 7.16 -5.07 -4.43
N SER A 9 7.84 -5.59 -3.40
CA SER A 9 7.64 -5.14 -2.02
C SER A 9 7.93 -3.66 -1.80
N SER A 10 8.97 -3.14 -2.46
CA SER A 10 9.40 -1.74 -2.33
C SER A 10 8.34 -0.80 -2.90
N ILE A 11 7.72 -1.19 -4.02
CA ILE A 11 6.63 -0.42 -4.65
C ILE A 11 5.38 -0.47 -3.78
N ARG A 12 5.01 -1.66 -3.29
CA ARG A 12 3.85 -1.82 -2.41
C ARG A 12 3.96 -0.97 -1.15
N GLU A 13 5.12 -0.97 -0.50
CA GLU A 13 5.36 -0.17 0.70
C GLU A 13 5.26 1.33 0.42
N LEU A 14 5.82 1.79 -0.70
CA LEU A 14 5.68 3.18 -1.13
C LEU A 14 4.22 3.58 -1.33
N MET A 15 3.42 2.74 -2.01
CA MET A 15 1.99 3.02 -2.22
C MET A 15 1.23 3.09 -0.88
N VAL A 16 1.42 2.10 0.00
CA VAL A 16 0.74 2.07 1.31
C VAL A 16 1.11 3.30 2.12
N TYR A 17 2.40 3.67 2.16
CA TYR A 17 2.86 4.87 2.84
C TYR A 17 2.20 6.14 2.28
N THR A 18 2.18 6.32 0.96
CA THR A 18 1.58 7.51 0.34
C THR A 18 0.08 7.62 0.65
N LEU A 19 -0.65 6.49 0.63
CA LEU A 19 -2.07 6.45 0.97
C LEU A 19 -2.31 6.82 2.43
N GLN A 20 -1.53 6.24 3.35
CA GLN A 20 -1.62 6.55 4.79
C GLN A 20 -1.24 8.00 5.09
N ALA A 21 -0.19 8.52 4.47
CA ALA A 21 0.22 9.92 4.58
C ALA A 21 -0.85 10.90 4.05
N SER A 22 -1.69 10.44 3.11
CA SER A 22 -2.83 11.19 2.58
C SER A 22 -4.11 11.05 3.43
N GLY A 23 -4.04 10.32 4.55
CA GLY A 23 -5.16 10.12 5.47
C GLY A 23 -6.08 8.94 5.12
N PHE A 24 -5.68 8.06 4.19
CA PHE A 24 -6.45 6.86 3.86
C PHE A 24 -5.99 5.66 4.68
N GLU A 25 -6.95 4.82 5.09
CA GLU A 25 -6.65 3.50 5.61
C GLU A 25 -6.30 2.54 4.46
N ALA A 26 -5.02 2.14 4.39
CA ALA A 26 -4.50 1.24 3.36
C ALA A 26 -3.67 0.09 3.96
N CYS A 27 -3.71 -1.07 3.31
CA CYS A 27 -2.98 -2.29 3.68
C CYS A 27 -2.45 -3.02 2.43
N GLY A 28 -1.20 -3.46 2.48
CA GLY A 28 -0.54 -4.18 1.39
C GLY A 28 -0.56 -5.71 1.59
N PHE A 29 -0.75 -6.45 0.50
CA PHE A 29 -0.71 -7.91 0.46
C PHE A 29 0.32 -8.38 -0.58
N GLN A 30 1.01 -9.46 -0.27
CA GLN A 30 1.71 -10.25 -1.28
C GLN A 30 0.71 -11.14 -1.99
N ASP A 31 0.86 -11.27 -3.31
CA ASP A 31 0.32 -12.41 -4.07
C ASP A 31 1.09 -13.69 -3.72
#